data_AF-A0A0P6XGL6-F1
#
_entry.id   AF-A0A0P6XGL6-F1
#
_cell.length_a   1.000
_cell.length_b   1.000
_cell.length_c   1.000
_cell.angle_alpha   90.00
_cell.angle_beta   90.00
_cell.angle_gamma   90.00
#
_symmetry.space_group_name_H-M   'P 1'
#
loop_
_entity.id
_entity.type
_entity.pdbx_description
1 polymer ?
#
loop_
_entity_poly.entity_id
_entity_poly.type
_entity_poly.pdbx_seq_one_letter_code
_entity_poly.pdbx_strand_id
1 'polypeptide(L)'
;MYRKPYIVLIALLVLAAGFILLMAQKPGEAKSEAAAQTALPTAVGEVIQAAQSVTPVMAAEVEMSAAQVREALVERAKQHLFKPGWVMVRETLTNFTNREEYVVVPMNGQIIPKNWVRETWLLVNEDLKVVAGYSVVKSFKGEPLLETIVSDGSFGKMIQPENLPGWQEEHWLYLDLFERMIEYDGGKSATFSLIEQGAKRLLRVFSQDFYPSAGYTEGVEGAIVSSFSTSYYDWETGQFLLSEDWAVLTDGSHKQINRLEVEVEYSPAPPAEVVARFTGEIKQ
;
A
#
# COMPACT_ATOMS: atom_id res chain seq x y z
N MET A 1 0.77 -27.29 -13.24
CA MET A 1 2.07 -26.58 -13.18
C MET A 1 2.06 -25.47 -14.23
N TYR A 2 2.67 -24.29 -13.93
CA TYR A 2 2.70 -23.05 -14.75
C TYR A 2 1.57 -22.01 -14.60
N ARG A 3 1.07 -21.71 -13.38
CA ARG A 3 0.19 -20.53 -13.16
C ARG A 3 0.77 -19.43 -12.26
N LYS A 4 1.60 -19.78 -11.27
CA LYS A 4 2.44 -18.82 -10.51
C LYS A 4 3.33 -17.92 -11.38
N PRO A 5 3.91 -18.36 -12.51
CA PRO A 5 4.67 -17.46 -13.35
C PRO A 5 3.82 -16.40 -14.04
N TYR A 6 2.50 -16.54 -14.22
CA TYR A 6 1.69 -15.58 -14.99
C TYR A 6 1.31 -14.32 -14.23
N ILE A 7 1.06 -14.40 -12.92
CA ILE A 7 0.78 -13.22 -12.08
C ILE A 7 2.08 -12.46 -11.82
N VAL A 8 3.17 -13.19 -11.61
CA VAL A 8 4.53 -12.63 -11.58
C VAL A 8 4.90 -12.06 -12.95
N LEU A 9 4.46 -12.65 -14.07
CA LEU A 9 4.65 -12.11 -15.43
C LEU A 9 3.85 -10.83 -15.65
N ILE A 10 2.64 -10.70 -15.10
CA ILE A 10 1.82 -9.49 -15.21
C ILE A 10 2.42 -8.36 -14.36
N ALA A 11 2.88 -8.65 -13.14
CA ALA A 11 3.62 -7.70 -12.31
C ALA A 11 4.97 -7.30 -12.95
N LEU A 12 5.68 -8.27 -13.53
CA LEU A 12 6.89 -8.05 -14.34
C LEU A 12 6.61 -7.24 -15.61
N LEU A 13 5.45 -7.43 -16.26
CA LEU A 13 5.08 -6.68 -17.46
C LEU A 13 4.67 -5.25 -17.13
N VAL A 14 4.07 -4.98 -15.97
CA VAL A 14 3.77 -3.62 -15.51
C VAL A 14 5.06 -2.86 -15.14
N LEU A 15 5.99 -3.53 -14.46
CA LEU A 15 7.30 -2.96 -14.12
C LEU A 15 8.21 -2.81 -15.35
N ALA A 16 8.24 -3.80 -16.25
CA ALA A 16 9.03 -3.75 -17.48
C ALA A 16 8.43 -2.80 -18.52
N ALA A 17 7.10 -2.65 -18.61
CA ALA A 17 6.47 -1.64 -19.47
C ALA A 17 6.75 -0.23 -18.98
N GLY A 18 6.79 -0.01 -17.65
CA GLY A 18 7.30 1.23 -17.06
C GLY A 18 8.75 1.50 -17.45
N PHE A 19 9.59 0.47 -17.42
CA PHE A 19 11.01 0.55 -17.79
C PHE A 19 11.26 0.79 -19.29
N ILE A 20 10.44 0.20 -20.18
CA ILE A 20 10.55 0.39 -21.64
C ILE A 20 10.01 1.77 -22.06
N LEU A 21 8.97 2.30 -21.40
CA LEU A 21 8.52 3.69 -21.62
C LEU A 21 9.58 4.71 -21.19
N LEU A 22 10.30 4.44 -20.09
CA LEU A 22 11.42 5.26 -19.59
C LEU A 22 12.61 5.32 -20.56
N MET A 23 12.85 4.26 -21.35
CA MET A 23 13.96 4.20 -22.32
C MET A 23 13.59 4.71 -23.73
N ALA A 24 12.30 4.86 -24.05
CA ALA A 24 11.85 5.21 -25.40
C ALA A 24 11.72 6.73 -25.66
N GLN A 25 11.81 7.58 -24.63
CA GLN A 25 11.74 9.03 -24.80
C GLN A 25 13.12 9.63 -25.10
N LYS A 26 13.46 9.72 -26.40
CA LYS A 26 14.54 10.60 -26.85
C LYS A 26 14.16 12.07 -26.58
N PRO A 27 15.12 12.94 -26.21
CA PRO A 27 14.86 14.34 -25.95
C PRO A 27 14.54 15.06 -27.28
N GLY A 28 13.27 15.38 -27.47
CA GLY A 28 12.83 16.31 -28.51
C GLY A 28 13.02 17.74 -28.02
N GLU A 29 13.85 18.50 -28.73
CA GLU A 29 14.16 19.91 -28.53
C GLU A 29 12.90 20.76 -28.30
N ALA A 30 12.75 21.32 -27.09
CA ALA A 30 11.85 22.45 -26.87
C ALA A 30 12.67 23.74 -26.98
N LYS A 31 12.44 24.46 -28.09
CA LYS A 31 12.94 25.82 -28.31
C LYS A 31 12.51 26.74 -27.18
N SER A 32 13.50 27.48 -26.67
CA SER A 32 13.34 28.65 -25.82
C SER A 32 12.50 29.71 -26.52
N GLU A 33 11.48 30.22 -25.83
CA GLU A 33 10.98 31.57 -26.08
C GLU A 33 10.62 32.23 -24.75
N ALA A 34 11.27 33.36 -24.49
CA ALA A 34 11.10 34.18 -23.30
C ALA A 34 10.00 35.22 -23.53
N ALA A 35 9.17 35.46 -22.50
CA ALA A 35 8.40 36.70 -22.40
C ALA A 35 8.30 37.16 -20.94
N ALA A 36 8.50 38.46 -20.76
CA ALA A 36 8.85 39.13 -19.52
C ALA A 36 7.65 39.56 -18.66
N GLN A 37 7.91 39.63 -17.35
CA GLN A 37 7.52 40.63 -16.35
C GLN A 37 6.11 41.25 -16.37
N THR A 38 5.38 41.10 -15.26
CA THR A 38 4.65 42.23 -14.63
C THR A 38 4.52 42.02 -13.11
N ALA A 39 4.68 43.10 -12.35
CA ALA A 39 4.84 43.17 -10.90
C ALA A 39 3.52 43.16 -10.09
N LEU A 40 3.67 42.85 -8.79
CA LEU A 40 2.73 42.83 -7.64
C LEU A 40 1.84 44.08 -7.46
N PRO A 41 0.76 44.01 -6.64
CA PRO A 41 0.88 44.44 -5.23
C PRO A 41 0.07 43.61 -4.19
N THR A 42 0.38 43.95 -2.94
CA THR A 42 0.17 43.34 -1.61
C THR A 42 -1.23 43.43 -0.98
N ALA A 43 -1.43 42.60 0.07
CA ALA A 43 -2.41 42.63 1.19
C ALA A 43 -3.76 41.93 0.92
N VAL A 44 -4.36 41.11 1.79
CA VAL A 44 -4.59 41.11 3.26
C VAL A 44 -4.85 39.61 3.63
N GLY A 45 -4.22 38.95 4.61
CA GLY A 45 -4.42 39.12 6.05
C GLY A 45 -5.64 38.32 6.57
N GLU A 46 -5.51 37.01 6.86
CA GLU A 46 -6.39 36.34 7.85
C GLU A 46 -5.85 34.97 8.32
N VAL A 47 -5.47 34.94 9.60
CA VAL A 47 -5.62 33.88 10.61
C VAL A 47 -5.54 32.42 10.13
N ILE A 48 -4.38 31.78 10.34
CA ILE A 48 -4.32 30.34 10.60
C ILE A 48 -3.81 30.15 12.02
N GLN A 49 -4.72 29.72 12.90
CA GLN A 49 -4.40 29.23 14.23
C GLN A 49 -3.32 28.15 14.11
N ALA A 50 -2.23 28.34 14.87
CA ALA A 50 -1.19 27.36 15.03
C ALA A 50 -1.80 26.04 15.55
N ALA A 51 -1.97 25.07 14.65
CA ALA A 51 -2.09 23.69 15.04
C ALA A 51 -0.85 23.36 15.86
N GLN A 52 -1.05 22.84 17.06
CA GLN A 52 0.02 22.38 17.95
C GLN A 52 0.90 21.41 17.16
N SER A 53 2.09 21.88 16.79
CA SER A 53 3.15 21.04 16.27
C SER A 53 3.55 20.12 17.42
N VAL A 54 3.01 18.91 17.44
CA VAL A 54 3.55 17.82 18.23
C VAL A 54 4.85 17.44 17.53
N THR A 55 5.93 18.10 17.91
CA THR A 55 7.27 17.69 17.51
C THR A 55 7.44 16.25 18.01
N PRO A 56 7.61 15.25 17.13
CA PRO A 56 7.78 13.88 17.57
C PRO A 56 9.02 13.81 18.47
N VAL A 57 8.87 13.18 19.64
CA VAL A 57 10.01 12.82 20.50
C VAL A 57 10.96 12.01 19.63
N MET A 58 12.25 12.41 19.61
CA MET A 58 13.26 11.76 18.78
C MET A 58 13.18 10.23 18.92
N ALA A 59 12.97 9.56 17.79
CA ALA A 59 12.85 8.12 17.71
C ALA A 59 14.18 7.46 18.11
N ALA A 60 14.13 6.43 18.95
CA ALA A 60 15.30 5.57 19.15
C ALA A 60 15.42 4.65 17.94
N GLU A 61 16.59 4.64 17.29
CA GLU A 61 16.87 3.65 16.25
C GLU A 61 16.85 2.24 16.82
N VAL A 62 16.31 1.30 16.05
CA VAL A 62 16.26 -0.10 16.41
C VAL A 62 17.48 -0.79 15.80
N GLU A 63 18.35 -1.36 16.65
CA GLU A 63 19.48 -2.18 16.22
C GLU A 63 19.03 -3.60 15.81
N MET A 64 18.12 -3.69 14.84
CA MET A 64 17.65 -4.96 14.28
C MET A 64 17.71 -4.90 12.76
N SER A 65 18.12 -6.02 12.15
CA SER A 65 18.05 -6.17 10.68
C SER A 65 16.60 -6.31 10.20
N ALA A 66 16.36 -6.05 8.91
CA ALA A 66 15.03 -6.20 8.29
C ALA A 66 14.43 -7.59 8.53
N ALA A 67 15.23 -8.65 8.47
CA ALA A 67 14.78 -10.02 8.75
C ALA A 67 14.33 -10.20 10.21
N GLN A 68 15.10 -9.66 11.17
CA GLN A 68 14.75 -9.73 12.60
C GLN A 68 13.49 -8.91 12.91
N VAL A 69 13.32 -7.75 12.28
CA VAL A 69 12.10 -6.94 12.43
C VAL A 69 10.89 -7.68 11.85
N ARG A 70 11.02 -8.27 10.66
CA ARG A 70 9.96 -9.10 10.04
C ARG A 70 9.52 -10.23 10.96
N GLU A 71 10.46 -11.02 11.47
CA GLU A 71 10.18 -12.12 12.41
C GLU A 71 9.51 -11.59 13.69
N ALA A 72 9.99 -10.48 14.23
CA ALA A 72 9.43 -9.86 15.43
C ALA A 72 7.97 -9.42 15.25
N LEU A 73 7.61 -8.85 14.09
CA LEU A 73 6.24 -8.46 13.75
C LEU A 73 5.34 -9.69 13.60
N VAL A 74 5.80 -10.72 12.90
CA VAL A 74 5.04 -11.98 12.72
C VAL A 74 4.74 -12.64 14.07
N GLU A 75 5.74 -12.76 14.94
CA GLU A 75 5.54 -13.41 16.23
C GLU A 75 4.58 -12.63 17.14
N ARG A 76 4.62 -11.29 17.11
CA ARG A 76 3.66 -10.45 17.83
C ARG A 76 2.25 -10.60 17.28
N ALA A 77 2.13 -10.64 15.96
CA ALA A 77 0.83 -10.79 15.31
C ALA A 77 0.19 -12.14 15.67
N LYS A 78 0.97 -13.23 15.68
CA LYS A 78 0.49 -14.54 16.15
C LYS A 78 0.03 -14.52 17.62
N GLN A 79 0.67 -13.72 18.47
CA GLN A 79 0.36 -13.66 19.90
C GLN A 79 -0.84 -12.76 20.24
N HIS A 80 -1.04 -11.68 19.48
CA HIS A 80 -1.96 -10.60 19.87
C HIS A 80 -3.08 -10.37 18.86
N LEU A 81 -2.79 -10.55 17.58
CA LEU A 81 -3.68 -10.23 16.47
C LEU A 81 -4.46 -11.48 16.04
N PHE A 82 -3.76 -12.57 15.74
CA PHE A 82 -4.36 -13.74 15.10
C PHE A 82 -5.31 -14.48 16.04
N LYS A 83 -6.58 -14.58 15.65
CA LYS A 83 -7.65 -15.21 16.44
C LYS A 83 -8.63 -15.94 15.51
N PRO A 84 -9.24 -17.05 15.96
CA PRO A 84 -10.31 -17.70 15.20
C PRO A 84 -11.52 -16.79 15.07
N GLY A 85 -12.30 -17.01 14.01
CA GLY A 85 -13.52 -16.26 13.71
C GLY A 85 -13.41 -15.39 12.46
N TRP A 86 -14.34 -14.45 12.34
CA TRP A 86 -14.39 -13.51 11.21
C TRP A 86 -13.52 -12.30 11.49
N VAL A 87 -12.72 -11.93 10.49
CA VAL A 87 -11.88 -10.74 10.52
C VAL A 87 -12.16 -9.92 9.27
N MET A 88 -12.33 -8.62 9.43
CA MET A 88 -12.43 -7.67 8.34
C MET A 88 -11.13 -6.88 8.28
N VAL A 89 -10.54 -6.82 7.09
CA VAL A 89 -9.38 -5.98 6.77
C VAL A 89 -9.85 -4.91 5.80
N ARG A 90 -9.74 -3.66 6.22
CA ARG A 90 -10.04 -2.51 5.39
C ARG A 90 -8.74 -1.86 4.95
N GLU A 91 -8.48 -1.86 3.66
CA GLU A 91 -7.36 -1.18 3.04
C GLU A 91 -7.89 0.08 2.34
N THR A 92 -7.35 1.25 2.64
CA THR A 92 -7.70 2.51 1.97
C THR A 92 -6.47 3.05 1.25
N LEU A 93 -6.49 3.05 -0.09
CA LEU A 93 -5.44 3.68 -0.89
C LEU A 93 -5.91 5.05 -1.37
N THR A 94 -5.15 6.08 -1.03
CA THR A 94 -5.26 7.42 -1.59
C THR A 94 -4.04 7.73 -2.43
N ASN A 95 -4.26 8.06 -3.69
CA ASN A 95 -3.27 8.55 -4.62
C ASN A 95 -3.41 10.07 -4.78
N PHE A 96 -2.29 10.78 -4.69
CA PHE A 96 -2.24 12.26 -4.71
C PHE A 96 -1.70 12.82 -6.04
N THR A 97 -1.62 12.01 -7.10
CA THR A 97 -1.14 12.46 -8.41
C THR A 97 -2.24 13.18 -9.19
N ASN A 98 -1.89 14.25 -9.92
CA ASN A 98 -2.82 15.24 -10.50
C ASN A 98 -3.58 14.78 -11.76
N ARG A 99 -3.89 13.49 -11.93
CA ARG A 99 -4.55 12.98 -13.15
C ARG A 99 -5.76 12.11 -12.83
N GLU A 100 -6.59 11.85 -13.86
CA GLU A 100 -7.75 10.96 -13.96
C GLU A 100 -7.93 10.00 -12.78
N GLU A 101 -9.17 9.90 -12.28
CA GLU A 101 -9.55 9.09 -11.10
C GLU A 101 -9.21 7.59 -11.25
N TYR A 102 -8.69 7.14 -12.41
CA TYR A 102 -8.38 5.74 -12.72
C TYR A 102 -7.11 5.54 -13.56
N VAL A 103 -6.65 4.30 -13.57
CA VAL A 103 -5.63 3.75 -14.47
C VAL A 103 -6.28 2.64 -15.30
N VAL A 104 -5.96 2.57 -16.58
CA VAL A 104 -6.38 1.46 -17.44
C VAL A 104 -5.23 0.48 -17.54
N VAL A 105 -5.43 -0.75 -17.07
CA VAL A 105 -4.44 -1.82 -17.19
C VAL A 105 -4.29 -2.18 -18.67
N PRO A 106 -3.11 -1.98 -19.28
CA PRO A 106 -2.95 -2.13 -20.73
C PRO A 106 -3.23 -3.54 -21.25
N MET A 107 -3.04 -4.57 -20.40
CA MET A 107 -3.15 -5.98 -20.80
C MET A 107 -4.58 -6.51 -20.90
N ASN A 108 -5.50 -5.99 -20.09
CA ASN A 108 -6.88 -6.49 -20.01
C ASN A 108 -7.93 -5.39 -20.11
N GLY A 109 -7.52 -4.12 -20.28
CA GLY A 109 -8.42 -2.98 -20.36
C GLY A 109 -9.13 -2.64 -19.05
N GLN A 110 -8.72 -3.26 -17.93
CA GLN A 110 -9.38 -3.05 -16.64
C GLN A 110 -9.15 -1.63 -16.15
N ILE A 111 -10.24 -0.95 -15.81
CA ILE A 111 -10.22 0.39 -15.22
C ILE A 111 -10.11 0.22 -13.71
N ILE A 112 -8.99 0.66 -13.13
CA ILE A 112 -8.72 0.62 -11.69
C ILE A 112 -8.67 2.07 -11.21
N PRO A 113 -9.65 2.54 -10.42
CA PRO A 113 -9.55 3.85 -9.83
C PRO A 113 -8.29 3.95 -8.97
N LYS A 114 -7.63 5.10 -9.00
CA LYS A 114 -6.42 5.34 -8.24
C LYS A 114 -6.68 5.37 -6.74
N ASN A 115 -7.89 5.81 -6.37
CA ASN A 115 -8.36 5.88 -5.01
C ASN A 115 -9.40 4.79 -4.79
N TRP A 116 -9.16 3.92 -3.82
CA TRP A 116 -10.04 2.79 -3.57
C TRP A 116 -10.02 2.37 -2.11
N VAL A 117 -11.12 1.74 -1.71
CA VAL A 117 -11.25 1.02 -0.45
C VAL A 117 -11.42 -0.46 -0.79
N ARG A 118 -10.62 -1.32 -0.19
CA ARG A 118 -10.80 -2.76 -0.23
C ARG A 118 -11.26 -3.23 1.14
N GLU A 119 -12.36 -3.97 1.17
CA GLU A 119 -12.84 -4.66 2.35
C GLU A 119 -12.65 -6.15 2.12
N THR A 120 -11.80 -6.77 2.91
CA THR A 120 -11.50 -8.21 2.84
C THR A 120 -11.96 -8.89 4.12
N TRP A 121 -12.98 -9.74 3.99
CA TRP A 121 -13.53 -10.58 5.04
C TRP A 121 -12.87 -11.95 5.00
N LEU A 122 -12.23 -12.34 6.08
CA LEU A 122 -11.53 -13.61 6.22
C LEU A 122 -12.19 -14.44 7.33
N LEU A 123 -12.41 -15.72 7.07
CA LEU A 123 -12.80 -16.69 8.09
C LEU A 123 -11.56 -17.48 8.52
N VAL A 124 -11.21 -17.36 9.80
CA VAL A 124 -10.07 -18.02 10.42
C VAL A 124 -10.55 -19.17 11.30
N ASN A 125 -9.98 -20.36 11.13
CA ASN A 125 -10.32 -21.52 11.94
C ASN A 125 -9.52 -21.56 13.27
N GLU A 126 -9.80 -22.55 14.11
CA GLU A 126 -9.14 -22.77 15.40
C GLU A 126 -7.62 -23.03 15.28
N ASP A 127 -7.15 -23.50 14.12
CA ASP A 127 -5.72 -23.67 13.83
C ASP A 127 -5.05 -22.36 13.34
N LEU A 128 -5.75 -21.23 13.44
CA LEU A 128 -5.34 -19.92 12.91
C LEU A 128 -5.08 -19.91 11.40
N LYS A 129 -5.79 -20.74 10.63
CA LYS A 129 -5.71 -20.76 9.16
C LYS A 129 -6.92 -20.10 8.55
N VAL A 130 -6.71 -19.33 7.48
CA VAL A 130 -7.81 -18.82 6.66
C VAL A 130 -8.43 -19.98 5.87
N VAL A 131 -9.73 -20.16 6.01
CA VAL A 131 -10.50 -21.19 5.30
C VAL A 131 -11.42 -20.60 4.23
N ALA A 132 -11.77 -19.32 4.37
CA ALA A 132 -12.54 -18.58 3.38
C ALA A 132 -12.16 -17.09 3.38
N GLY A 133 -12.32 -16.45 2.23
CA GLY A 133 -12.02 -15.04 2.02
C GLY A 133 -12.98 -14.40 1.00
N TYR A 134 -13.48 -13.22 1.30
CA TYR A 134 -14.26 -12.39 0.38
C TYR A 134 -13.66 -11.01 0.37
N SER A 135 -13.27 -10.52 -0.80
CA SER A 135 -12.69 -9.19 -0.97
C SER A 135 -13.52 -8.39 -1.97
N VAL A 136 -13.85 -7.17 -1.61
CA VAL A 136 -14.51 -6.21 -2.50
C VAL A 136 -13.70 -4.93 -2.55
N VAL A 137 -13.36 -4.50 -3.77
CA VAL A 137 -12.71 -3.22 -4.02
C VAL A 137 -13.77 -2.25 -4.52
N LYS A 138 -13.88 -1.09 -3.86
CA LYS A 138 -14.83 -0.03 -4.15
C LYS A 138 -14.08 1.27 -4.42
N SER A 139 -14.62 2.12 -5.29
CA SER A 139 -14.14 3.50 -5.39
C SER A 139 -14.51 4.28 -4.12
N PHE A 140 -13.94 5.47 -3.92
CA PHE A 140 -14.36 6.35 -2.81
C PHE A 140 -15.82 6.81 -2.91
N LYS A 141 -16.44 6.69 -4.09
CA LYS A 141 -17.87 6.95 -4.32
C LYS A 141 -18.74 5.72 -3.98
N GLY A 142 -18.12 4.60 -3.59
CA GLY A 142 -18.80 3.35 -3.20
C GLY A 142 -19.11 2.40 -4.35
N GLU A 143 -18.70 2.73 -5.57
CA GLU A 143 -18.96 1.88 -6.75
C GLU A 143 -18.07 0.62 -6.69
N PRO A 144 -18.64 -0.59 -6.80
CA PRO A 144 -17.85 -1.82 -6.80
C PRO A 144 -17.06 -1.94 -8.11
N LEU A 145 -15.79 -2.27 -7.98
CA LEU A 145 -14.82 -2.33 -9.07
C LEU A 145 -14.38 -3.76 -9.35
N LEU A 146 -14.19 -4.51 -8.26
CA LEU A 146 -13.72 -5.87 -8.28
C LEU A 146 -14.26 -6.60 -7.06
N GLU A 147 -14.79 -7.78 -7.27
CA GLU A 147 -15.17 -8.71 -6.22
C GLU A 147 -14.40 -10.02 -6.40
N THR A 148 -13.88 -10.57 -5.30
CA THR A 148 -13.11 -11.81 -5.28
C THR A 148 -13.59 -12.69 -4.13
N ILE A 149 -13.86 -13.97 -4.40
CA ILE A 149 -14.25 -14.98 -3.41
C ILE A 149 -13.26 -16.15 -3.48
N VAL A 150 -12.74 -16.58 -2.32
CA VAL A 150 -11.84 -17.72 -2.17
C VAL A 150 -12.29 -18.61 -1.03
N SER A 151 -12.20 -19.93 -1.21
CA SER A 151 -12.36 -20.90 -0.13
C SER A 151 -11.50 -22.13 -0.34
N ASP A 152 -11.33 -22.90 0.73
CA ASP A 152 -10.63 -24.17 0.74
C ASP A 152 -11.34 -25.30 -0.03
N GLY A 153 -12.51 -25.02 -0.62
CA GLY A 153 -13.33 -25.96 -1.37
C GLY A 153 -14.51 -26.53 -0.60
N SER A 154 -14.69 -26.16 0.67
CA SER A 154 -15.92 -26.42 1.43
C SER A 154 -17.04 -25.40 1.16
N PHE A 155 -16.72 -24.19 0.64
CA PHE A 155 -17.68 -23.11 0.37
C PHE A 155 -17.30 -22.19 -0.83
N GLY A 156 -17.77 -22.47 -2.06
CA GLY A 156 -17.67 -21.55 -3.21
C GLY A 156 -16.24 -21.37 -3.79
N LYS A 157 -16.06 -21.47 -5.12
CA LYS A 157 -14.72 -21.46 -5.76
C LYS A 157 -14.59 -20.37 -6.83
N MET A 158 -13.60 -19.48 -6.69
CA MET A 158 -12.97 -18.79 -7.84
C MET A 158 -11.42 -18.71 -7.80
N ILE A 159 -10.76 -19.07 -6.69
CA ILE A 159 -9.28 -19.13 -6.58
C ILE A 159 -8.82 -20.47 -5.96
N GLN A 160 -7.55 -20.86 -6.17
CA GLN A 160 -6.97 -22.10 -5.64
C GLN A 160 -6.80 -22.03 -4.10
N PRO A 161 -7.31 -23.02 -3.35
CA PRO A 161 -7.19 -23.16 -1.88
C PRO A 161 -5.77 -23.02 -1.33
N GLU A 162 -4.77 -23.35 -2.15
CA GLU A 162 -3.36 -23.46 -1.78
C GLU A 162 -2.74 -22.13 -1.30
N ASN A 163 -3.35 -20.98 -1.65
CA ASN A 163 -2.86 -19.66 -1.27
C ASN A 163 -3.42 -19.17 0.08
N LEU A 164 -4.50 -19.77 0.59
CA LEU A 164 -5.20 -19.32 1.80
C LEU A 164 -4.34 -19.30 3.08
N PRO A 165 -3.45 -20.28 3.34
CA PRO A 165 -2.69 -20.30 4.59
C PRO A 165 -1.76 -19.09 4.81
N GLY A 166 -1.40 -18.33 3.76
CA GLY A 166 -0.52 -17.16 3.85
C GLY A 166 -1.25 -15.81 3.95
N TRP A 167 -2.57 -15.78 3.76
CA TRP A 167 -3.33 -14.53 3.63
C TRP A 167 -3.34 -13.67 4.89
N GLN A 168 -3.16 -14.27 6.07
CA GLN A 168 -3.03 -13.53 7.32
C GLN A 168 -1.77 -12.67 7.35
N GLU A 169 -0.63 -13.25 6.98
CA GLU A 169 0.64 -12.53 6.94
C GLU A 169 0.64 -11.49 5.80
N GLU A 170 0.09 -11.85 4.64
CA GLU A 170 0.01 -10.96 3.47
C GLU A 170 -0.87 -9.72 3.73
N HIS A 171 -2.08 -9.90 4.26
CA HIS A 171 -3.05 -8.80 4.40
C HIS A 171 -2.98 -8.04 5.72
N TRP A 172 -2.52 -8.65 6.82
CA TRP A 172 -2.44 -7.94 8.12
C TRP A 172 -1.10 -7.28 8.38
N LEU A 173 -0.03 -7.83 7.79
CA LEU A 173 1.34 -7.44 8.11
C LEU A 173 2.05 -6.76 6.95
N TYR A 174 1.56 -6.83 5.70
CA TYR A 174 2.17 -6.13 4.56
C TYR A 174 3.70 -6.28 4.50
N LEU A 175 4.16 -7.54 4.58
CA LEU A 175 5.59 -7.85 4.76
C LEU A 175 6.38 -7.88 3.43
N ASP A 176 5.72 -7.70 2.29
CA ASP A 176 6.36 -7.68 0.97
C ASP A 176 7.51 -6.66 0.89
N LEU A 177 7.37 -5.52 1.58
CA LEU A 177 8.44 -4.53 1.68
C LEU A 177 9.69 -5.13 2.34
N PHE A 178 9.54 -5.90 3.42
CA PHE A 178 10.66 -6.57 4.08
C PHE A 178 11.30 -7.63 3.19
N GLU A 179 10.51 -8.41 2.47
CA GLU A 179 11.04 -9.43 1.56
C GLU A 179 11.90 -8.81 0.47
N ARG A 180 11.42 -7.71 -0.14
CA ARG A 180 12.20 -6.93 -1.11
C ARG A 180 13.47 -6.34 -0.50
N MET A 181 13.38 -5.72 0.68
CA MET A 181 14.54 -5.13 1.35
C MET A 181 15.62 -6.20 1.62
N ILE A 182 15.20 -7.37 2.11
CA ILE A 182 16.10 -8.51 2.36
C ILE A 182 16.74 -9.00 1.06
N GLU A 183 15.98 -9.08 -0.04
CA GLU A 183 16.46 -9.57 -1.33
C GLU A 183 17.44 -8.59 -2.01
N TYR A 184 17.14 -7.29 -2.03
CA TYR A 184 17.89 -6.31 -2.84
C TYR A 184 19.22 -5.87 -2.21
N ASP A 185 19.27 -5.67 -0.89
CA ASP A 185 20.50 -5.17 -0.25
C ASP A 185 20.75 -5.74 1.16
N GLY A 186 20.00 -6.76 1.55
CA GLY A 186 20.05 -7.33 2.90
C GLY A 186 19.42 -6.43 3.97
N GLY A 187 18.57 -5.47 3.58
CA GLY A 187 17.84 -4.56 4.46
C GLY A 187 18.61 -3.30 4.86
N LYS A 188 19.62 -2.89 4.08
CA LYS A 188 20.52 -1.76 4.42
C LYS A 188 20.00 -0.38 4.01
N SER A 189 19.12 -0.32 3.02
CA SER A 189 18.43 0.90 2.56
C SER A 189 17.30 1.35 3.49
N ALA A 190 17.07 0.62 4.59
CA ALA A 190 16.01 0.90 5.53
C ALA A 190 16.52 1.33 6.90
N THR A 191 15.83 2.30 7.49
CA THR A 191 16.02 2.72 8.88
C THR A 191 14.80 2.32 9.69
N PHE A 192 15.05 1.66 10.81
CA PHE A 192 14.02 1.24 11.77
C PHE A 192 14.09 2.12 13.00
N SER A 193 12.95 2.67 13.42
CA SER A 193 12.89 3.56 14.59
C SER A 193 11.63 3.26 15.40
N LEU A 194 11.73 3.32 16.73
CA LEU A 194 10.55 3.25 17.60
C LEU A 194 10.13 4.66 18.01
N ILE A 195 8.85 4.95 17.80
CA ILE A 195 8.22 6.24 18.06
C ILE A 195 7.08 6.02 19.05
N GLU A 196 7.05 6.84 20.09
CA GLU A 196 5.92 6.89 21.01
C GLU A 196 4.88 7.87 20.45
N GLN A 197 3.67 7.39 20.19
CA GLN A 197 2.55 8.21 19.74
C GLN A 197 1.32 7.94 20.62
N GLY A 198 1.05 8.87 21.53
CA GLY A 198 0.00 8.70 22.54
C GLY A 198 0.35 7.54 23.49
N ALA A 199 -0.54 6.56 23.59
CA ALA A 199 -0.31 5.34 24.38
C ALA A 199 0.24 4.17 23.56
N LYS A 200 0.53 4.39 22.27
CA LYS A 200 1.01 3.35 21.35
C LYS A 200 2.49 3.54 21.05
N ARG A 201 3.21 2.42 21.06
CA ARG A 201 4.56 2.32 20.55
C ARG A 201 4.50 1.89 19.09
N LEU A 202 5.03 2.72 18.19
CA LEU A 202 5.00 2.48 16.76
C LEU A 202 6.40 2.18 16.25
N LEU A 203 6.52 1.15 15.42
CA LEU A 203 7.70 0.95 14.59
C LEU A 203 7.53 1.75 13.30
N ARG A 204 8.42 2.70 13.09
CA ARG A 204 8.62 3.39 11.82
C ARG A 204 9.67 2.65 11.00
N VAL A 205 9.32 2.31 9.78
CA VAL A 205 10.22 1.77 8.76
C VAL A 205 10.34 2.82 7.67
N PHE A 206 11.53 3.40 7.54
CA PHE A 206 11.84 4.35 6.47
C PHE A 206 12.71 3.64 5.44
N SER A 207 12.36 3.71 4.15
CA SER A 207 13.21 3.26 3.06
C SER A 207 13.32 4.33 1.99
N GLN A 208 14.48 4.43 1.35
CA GLN A 208 14.70 5.39 0.27
C GLN A 208 15.46 4.76 -0.89
N ASP A 209 14.88 4.91 -2.08
CA ASP A 209 15.44 4.46 -3.35
C ASP A 209 15.96 5.67 -4.12
N PHE A 210 17.22 5.59 -4.56
CA PHE A 210 17.85 6.60 -5.41
C PHE A 210 17.88 6.14 -6.87
N TYR A 211 17.44 6.98 -7.78
CA TYR A 211 17.42 6.65 -9.20
C TYR A 211 18.74 7.02 -9.87
N PRO A 212 19.32 6.16 -10.73
CA PRO A 212 20.54 6.47 -11.46
C PRO A 212 20.42 7.71 -12.36
N SER A 213 19.20 8.04 -12.78
CA SER A 213 18.85 9.23 -13.55
C SER A 213 17.46 9.70 -13.19
N ALA A 214 17.23 11.01 -13.34
CA ALA A 214 15.92 11.62 -13.24
C ALA A 214 14.87 10.88 -14.10
N GLY A 215 13.79 10.42 -13.49
CA GLY A 215 12.66 9.77 -14.13
C GLY A 215 11.41 10.66 -14.12
N TYR A 216 10.37 10.24 -14.84
CA TYR A 216 9.07 10.90 -14.83
C TYR A 216 7.98 9.89 -14.50
N THR A 217 7.08 10.26 -13.60
CA THR A 217 5.88 9.49 -13.28
C THR A 217 4.67 10.33 -13.60
N GLU A 218 3.67 9.69 -14.21
CA GLU A 218 2.42 10.33 -14.59
C GLU A 218 1.71 10.99 -13.38
N GLY A 219 1.31 12.26 -13.53
CA GLY A 219 0.63 13.03 -12.48
C GLY A 219 1.56 13.65 -11.41
N VAL A 220 2.87 13.50 -11.58
CA VAL A 220 3.91 14.26 -10.86
C VAL A 220 4.48 15.31 -11.79
N GLU A 221 4.39 16.58 -11.41
CA GLU A 221 4.96 17.68 -12.19
C GLU A 221 6.44 17.79 -11.84
N GLY A 222 7.30 17.38 -12.77
CA GLY A 222 8.74 17.44 -12.61
C GLY A 222 9.42 16.06 -12.64
N ALA A 223 10.74 16.11 -12.79
CA ALA A 223 11.58 14.91 -12.78
C ALA A 223 11.82 14.44 -11.34
N ILE A 224 11.70 13.13 -11.13
CA ILE A 224 11.91 12.46 -9.85
C ILE A 224 13.33 11.92 -9.80
N VAL A 225 14.08 12.24 -8.74
CA VAL A 225 15.47 11.80 -8.53
C VAL A 225 15.61 10.69 -7.48
N SER A 226 14.64 10.60 -6.57
CA SER A 226 14.52 9.49 -5.61
C SER A 226 13.08 9.36 -5.14
N SER A 227 12.75 8.22 -4.54
CA SER A 227 11.50 8.02 -3.80
C SER A 227 11.81 7.51 -2.40
N PHE A 228 10.98 7.87 -1.44
CA PHE A 228 11.04 7.25 -0.11
C PHE A 228 9.66 6.81 0.33
N SER A 229 9.64 5.77 1.16
CA SER A 229 8.44 5.31 1.85
C SER A 229 8.62 5.38 3.35
N THR A 230 7.55 5.71 4.06
CA THR A 230 7.50 5.58 5.52
C THR A 230 6.32 4.72 5.90
N SER A 231 6.61 3.53 6.43
CA SER A 231 5.61 2.59 6.93
C SER A 231 5.57 2.59 8.45
N TYR A 232 4.39 2.41 9.01
CA TYR A 232 4.13 2.37 10.45
C TYR A 232 3.44 1.08 10.84
N TYR A 233 3.97 0.46 11.89
CA TYR A 233 3.43 -0.74 12.51
C TYR A 233 3.16 -0.47 13.98
N ASP A 234 2.06 -1.02 14.51
CA ASP A 234 1.86 -1.12 15.95
C ASP A 234 2.88 -2.13 16.50
N TRP A 235 3.84 -1.66 17.30
CA TRP A 235 4.95 -2.50 17.73
C TRP A 235 4.54 -3.56 18.76
N GLU A 236 3.43 -3.37 19.46
CA GLU A 236 2.97 -4.34 20.45
C GLU A 236 2.21 -5.49 19.76
N THR A 237 1.38 -5.17 18.75
CA THR A 237 0.55 -6.16 18.08
C THR A 237 1.14 -6.71 16.78
N GLY A 238 2.12 -6.02 16.19
CA GLY A 238 2.68 -6.34 14.87
C GLY A 238 1.84 -5.86 13.69
N GLN A 239 0.67 -5.27 13.91
CA GLN A 239 -0.25 -4.82 12.87
C GLN A 239 0.37 -3.70 12.00
N PHE A 240 0.26 -3.81 10.68
CA PHE A 240 0.52 -2.70 9.77
C PHE A 240 -0.60 -1.65 9.83
N LEU A 241 -0.24 -0.38 9.91
CA LEU A 241 -1.20 0.72 10.07
C LEU A 241 -1.30 1.61 8.83
N LEU A 242 -0.14 2.01 8.32
CA LEU A 242 -0.02 3.10 7.36
C LEU A 242 1.29 2.97 6.59
N SER A 243 1.27 3.25 5.29
CA SER A 243 2.45 3.58 4.50
C SER A 243 2.21 4.83 3.66
N GLU A 244 3.21 5.70 3.62
CA GLU A 244 3.22 6.88 2.75
C GLU A 244 4.39 6.84 1.79
N ASP A 245 4.09 6.96 0.49
CA ASP A 245 5.09 7.03 -0.57
C ASP A 245 5.26 8.48 -1.04
N TRP A 246 6.52 8.90 -1.17
CA TRP A 246 6.89 10.26 -1.56
C TRP A 246 7.91 10.24 -2.68
N ALA A 247 7.74 11.15 -3.64
CA ALA A 247 8.72 11.46 -4.67
C ALA A 247 9.54 12.68 -4.27
N VAL A 248 10.85 12.63 -4.52
CA VAL A 248 11.77 13.76 -4.40
C VAL A 248 12.08 14.27 -5.80
N LEU A 249 11.79 15.54 -6.04
CA LEU A 249 11.97 16.18 -7.34
C LEU A 249 13.39 16.75 -7.51
N THR A 250 13.75 17.11 -8.74
CA THR A 250 15.06 17.71 -9.06
C THR A 250 15.34 19.03 -8.34
N ASP A 251 14.30 19.76 -7.93
CA ASP A 251 14.43 20.99 -7.14
C ASP A 251 14.52 20.75 -5.62
N GLY A 252 14.51 19.47 -5.20
CA GLY A 252 14.54 19.05 -3.80
C GLY A 252 13.18 19.09 -3.10
N SER A 253 12.11 19.52 -3.77
CA SER A 253 10.76 19.46 -3.21
C SER A 253 10.24 18.02 -3.15
N HIS A 254 9.30 17.78 -2.23
CA HIS A 254 8.68 16.47 -2.04
C HIS A 254 7.22 16.50 -2.46
N LYS A 255 6.77 15.46 -3.17
CA LYS A 255 5.37 15.25 -3.51
C LYS A 255 4.91 13.89 -2.99
N GLN A 256 3.86 13.87 -2.19
CA GLN A 256 3.22 12.62 -1.78
C GLN A 256 2.59 11.96 -3.01
N ILE A 257 2.81 10.66 -3.18
CA ILE A 257 2.31 9.87 -4.30
C ILE A 257 1.15 9.02 -3.85
N ASN A 258 1.35 8.25 -2.78
CA ASN A 258 0.34 7.36 -2.22
C ASN A 258 0.32 7.45 -0.70
N ARG A 259 -0.85 7.11 -0.15
CA ARG A 259 -1.05 6.74 1.25
C ARG A 259 -1.92 5.50 1.28
N LEU A 260 -1.40 4.43 1.88
CA LEU A 260 -2.14 3.21 2.17
C LEU A 260 -2.39 3.14 3.67
N GLU A 261 -3.65 2.98 4.05
CA GLU A 261 -4.06 2.78 5.45
C GLU A 261 -4.72 1.42 5.60
N VAL A 262 -4.47 0.76 6.72
CA VAL A 262 -5.02 -0.57 7.00
C VAL A 262 -5.64 -0.61 8.39
N GLU A 263 -6.90 -1.02 8.43
CA GLU A 263 -7.65 -1.27 9.65
C GLU A 263 -8.04 -2.74 9.71
N VAL A 264 -7.89 -3.33 10.90
CA VAL A 264 -8.26 -4.72 11.16
C VAL A 264 -9.34 -4.73 12.23
N GLU A 265 -10.51 -5.24 11.89
CA GLU A 265 -11.64 -5.38 12.80
C GLU A 265 -11.99 -6.84 13.04
N TYR A 266 -12.07 -7.21 14.31
CA TYR A 266 -12.55 -8.53 14.73
C TYR A 266 -14.06 -8.45 14.93
N SER A 267 -14.82 -8.85 13.90
CA SER A 267 -16.27 -8.84 13.96
C SER A 267 -16.79 -10.21 14.39
N PRO A 268 -17.70 -10.30 15.37
CA PRO A 268 -18.32 -11.58 15.74
C PRO A 268 -19.23 -12.12 14.63
N ALA A 269 -19.70 -11.28 13.70
CA ALA A 269 -20.48 -11.72 12.53
C ALA A 269 -20.20 -10.84 11.30
N PRO A 270 -19.92 -11.44 10.12
CA PRO A 270 -19.82 -10.68 8.89
C PRO A 270 -21.21 -10.22 8.44
N PRO A 271 -21.32 -9.17 7.60
CA PRO A 271 -22.58 -8.77 6.99
C PRO A 271 -23.26 -9.94 6.29
N ALA A 272 -24.60 -9.97 6.32
CA ALA A 272 -25.38 -11.05 5.71
C ALA A 272 -25.07 -11.23 4.21
N GLU A 273 -24.77 -10.13 3.51
CA GLU A 273 -24.32 -10.15 2.11
C GLU A 273 -23.03 -10.96 1.92
N VAL A 274 -22.06 -10.84 2.83
CA VAL A 274 -20.80 -11.59 2.80
C VAL A 274 -21.09 -13.07 2.99
N VAL A 275 -21.93 -13.44 3.96
CA VAL A 275 -22.35 -14.83 4.18
C VAL A 275 -23.05 -15.41 2.94
N ALA A 276 -23.97 -14.63 2.34
CA ALA A 276 -24.72 -15.05 1.16
C ALA A 276 -23.85 -15.29 -0.08
N ARG A 277 -22.71 -14.58 -0.21
CA ARG A 277 -21.70 -14.83 -1.25
C ARG A 277 -21.03 -16.19 -1.09
N PHE A 278 -20.88 -16.70 0.13
CA PHE A 278 -20.31 -18.03 0.39
C PHE A 278 -21.34 -19.15 0.26
N THR A 279 -22.61 -18.93 0.63
CA THR A 279 -23.67 -19.96 0.51
C THR A 279 -24.18 -20.16 -0.92
N GLY A 280 -23.78 -19.30 -1.87
CA GLY A 280 -24.18 -19.38 -3.27
C GLY A 280 -25.60 -18.88 -3.54
N GLU A 281 -26.20 -18.15 -2.59
CA GLU A 281 -27.58 -17.66 -2.69
C GLU A 281 -27.72 -16.42 -3.58
N ILE A 282 -26.62 -15.72 -3.87
CA ILE A 282 -26.63 -14.59 -4.81
C ILE A 282 -26.43 -15.11 -6.23
N LYS A 283 -27.54 -15.39 -6.93
CA LYS A 283 -27.55 -15.53 -8.39
C LYS A 283 -27.20 -14.17 -9.01
N GLN A 284 -26.15 -14.13 -9.82
CA GLN A 284 -25.87 -13.02 -10.74
C GLN A 284 -26.96 -12.94 -11.80
#